data_AF-Q4CKI0-F1
#
_entry.id   AF-Q4CKI0-F1
#
_cell.length_a   1.000
_cell.length_b   1.000
_cell.length_c   1.000
_cell.angle_alpha   90.00
_cell.angle_beta   90.00
_cell.angle_gamma   90.00
#
_symmetry.space_group_name_H-M   'P 1'
#
loop_
_entity.id
_entity.type
_entity.pdbx_description
1 polymer ?
#
loop_
_entity_poly.entity_id
_entity_poly.type
_entity_poly.pdbx_seq_one_letter_code
_entity_poly.pdbx_strand_id
1 'polypeptide(L)'
;KMYGFFDDVKRRYNIKLFKAFTDVFNTMPVCCVVSEKIICMHGGLSPDMTSLATVNEIERPCDVPDKGILCDLLWADPEDEVRGFLESDRGVSYLFGEDIVSDFLDMVDMDLVVRAHQVMERGYGFFANRQLVTIFSAPNYCGEFDNDAAVMNVDEKLQCSFLIVPANS
;
A
#
# COMPACT_ATOMS: atom_id res chain seq x y z
N LYS A 1 -16.58 5.67 14.75
CA LYS A 1 -16.14 7.01 14.29
C LYS A 1 -15.27 6.77 13.06
N MET A 2 -15.69 7.14 11.85
CA MET A 2 -14.86 6.92 10.65
C MET A 2 -13.81 8.03 10.55
N TYR A 3 -12.55 7.70 10.87
CA TYR A 3 -11.24 8.32 10.60
C TYR A 3 -11.09 9.83 10.26
N GLY A 4 -12.04 10.70 10.61
CA GLY A 4 -11.87 12.17 10.67
C GLY A 4 -12.18 12.98 9.40
N PHE A 5 -11.86 12.49 8.20
CA PHE A 5 -11.93 13.32 6.98
C PHE A 5 -13.34 13.88 6.69
N PHE A 6 -14.39 13.07 6.84
CA PHE A 6 -15.78 13.53 6.68
C PHE A 6 -16.14 14.66 7.65
N ASP A 7 -15.81 14.46 8.94
CA ASP A 7 -16.11 15.44 9.99
C ASP A 7 -15.36 16.76 9.73
N ASP A 8 -14.11 16.69 9.29
CA ASP A 8 -13.30 17.86 8.97
C ASP A 8 -13.83 18.65 7.76
N VAL A 9 -14.17 17.96 6.66
CA VAL A 9 -14.73 18.63 5.47
C VAL A 9 -16.11 19.21 5.78
N LYS A 10 -16.96 18.47 6.50
CA LYS A 10 -18.28 18.95 6.91
C LYS A 10 -18.18 20.18 7.81
N ARG A 11 -17.23 20.18 8.75
CA ARG A 11 -17.02 21.27 9.71
C ARG A 11 -16.47 22.55 9.05
N ARG A 12 -15.53 22.41 8.11
CA ARG A 12 -14.87 23.56 7.45
C ARG A 12 -15.58 24.05 6.20
N TYR A 13 -16.34 23.18 5.53
CA TYR A 13 -16.99 23.44 4.26
C TYR A 13 -18.42 22.92 4.26
N ASN A 14 -18.70 21.81 3.56
CA ASN A 14 -20.02 21.21 3.47
C ASN A 14 -19.94 19.76 2.94
N ILE A 15 -21.04 19.04 3.04
CA ILE A 15 -21.16 17.65 2.58
C ILE A 15 -21.00 17.52 1.06
N LYS A 16 -21.36 18.55 0.28
CA LYS A 16 -21.20 18.54 -1.18
C LYS A 16 -19.72 18.44 -1.57
N LEU A 17 -18.84 19.14 -0.85
CA LEU A 17 -17.40 19.05 -1.10
C LEU A 17 -16.85 17.67 -0.72
N PHE A 18 -17.33 17.06 0.37
CA PHE A 18 -16.93 15.70 0.73
C PHE A 18 -17.29 14.70 -0.39
N LYS A 19 -18.50 14.81 -0.95
CA LYS A 19 -18.91 13.97 -2.08
C LYS A 19 -18.02 14.18 -3.31
N ALA A 20 -17.65 15.43 -3.61
CA ALA A 20 -16.71 15.70 -4.70
C ALA A 20 -15.32 15.09 -4.46
N PHE A 21 -14.84 15.03 -3.21
CA PHE A 21 -13.62 14.30 -2.88
C PHE A 21 -13.78 12.79 -3.10
N THR A 22 -14.91 12.21 -2.68
CA THR A 22 -15.22 10.79 -2.94
C THR A 22 -15.24 10.49 -4.44
N ASP A 23 -15.87 11.35 -5.25
CA ASP A 23 -15.89 11.21 -6.71
C ASP A 23 -14.46 11.20 -7.29
N VAL A 24 -13.55 12.01 -6.74
CA VAL A 24 -12.13 12.02 -7.14
C VAL A 24 -11.40 10.75 -6.67
N PHE A 25 -11.57 10.35 -5.41
CA PHE A 25 -10.93 9.14 -4.85
C PHE A 25 -11.30 7.89 -5.65
N ASN A 26 -12.56 7.78 -6.06
CA ASN A 26 -13.06 6.66 -6.85
C ASN A 26 -12.43 6.55 -8.25
N THR A 27 -11.68 7.57 -8.70
CA THR A 27 -10.97 7.58 -9.99
C THR A 27 -9.46 7.31 -9.87
N MET A 28 -8.92 7.23 -8.66
CA MET A 28 -7.48 7.08 -8.45
C MET A 28 -6.93 5.78 -9.07
N PRO A 29 -5.69 5.79 -9.60
CA PRO A 29 -4.98 4.56 -9.94
C PRO A 29 -4.61 3.78 -8.67
N VAL A 30 -4.56 2.46 -8.78
CA VAL A 30 -4.39 1.56 -7.63
C VAL A 30 -2.98 0.95 -7.54
N CYS A 31 -2.29 0.89 -8.67
CA CYS A 31 -0.90 0.48 -8.76
C CYS A 31 -0.13 1.37 -9.72
N CYS A 32 1.20 1.38 -9.59
CA CYS A 32 2.09 1.87 -10.64
C CYS A 32 3.29 0.92 -10.81
N VAL A 33 3.91 0.98 -11.98
CA VAL A 33 5.13 0.24 -12.29
C VAL A 33 6.22 1.26 -12.61
N VAL A 34 7.38 1.11 -11.96
CA VAL A 34 8.57 1.94 -12.18
C VAL A 34 9.59 1.10 -12.94
N SER A 35 9.94 1.58 -14.13
CA SER A 35 10.96 1.00 -15.01
C SER A 35 10.83 -0.51 -15.21
N GLU A 36 9.59 -1.01 -15.30
CA GLU A 36 9.26 -2.43 -15.52
C GLU A 36 9.83 -3.39 -14.46
N LYS A 37 10.34 -2.88 -13.33
CA LYS A 37 11.02 -3.68 -12.31
C LYS A 37 10.51 -3.49 -10.90
N ILE A 38 9.81 -2.40 -10.62
CA ILE A 38 9.25 -2.13 -9.31
C ILE A 38 7.75 -1.93 -9.47
N ILE A 39 6.95 -2.69 -8.72
CA ILE A 39 5.51 -2.49 -8.64
C ILE A 39 5.14 -1.87 -7.31
N CYS A 40 4.30 -0.84 -7.36
CA CYS A 40 3.87 -0.10 -6.18
C CYS A 40 2.36 -0.22 -5.98
N MET A 41 1.92 -0.42 -4.74
CA MET A 41 0.51 -0.37 -4.31
C MET A 41 0.42 0.14 -2.86
N HIS A 42 -0.79 0.36 -2.34
CA HIS A 42 -0.93 0.79 -0.95
C HIS A 42 -0.86 -0.39 0.03
N GLY A 43 -1.75 -1.36 -0.18
CA GLY A 43 -1.88 -2.61 0.56
C GLY A 43 -0.87 -3.63 0.07
N GLY A 44 -1.30 -4.70 -0.56
CA GLY A 44 -0.36 -5.74 -0.96
C GLY A 44 -0.87 -6.63 -2.06
N LEU A 45 -0.38 -7.86 -2.10
CA LEU A 45 -0.70 -8.80 -3.16
C LEU A 45 -2.08 -9.43 -2.93
N SER A 46 -2.73 -9.81 -4.02
CA SER A 46 -4.03 -10.48 -4.02
C SER A 46 -3.89 -11.90 -4.53
N PRO A 47 -4.61 -12.89 -3.98
CA PRO A 47 -4.71 -14.22 -4.58
C PRO A 47 -5.36 -14.18 -5.98
N ASP A 48 -6.13 -13.13 -6.29
CA ASP A 48 -6.77 -12.94 -7.61
C ASP A 48 -5.83 -12.28 -8.63
N MET A 49 -4.66 -11.76 -8.20
CA MET A 49 -3.72 -11.05 -9.07
C MET A 49 -2.77 -12.04 -9.77
N THR A 50 -3.25 -12.63 -10.86
CA THR A 50 -2.49 -13.59 -11.68
C THR A 50 -1.68 -12.95 -12.80
N SER A 51 -1.87 -11.65 -13.05
CA SER A 51 -1.06 -10.88 -13.99
C SER A 51 -1.22 -9.37 -13.72
N LEU A 52 -0.33 -8.55 -14.28
CA LEU A 52 -0.49 -7.10 -14.26
C LEU A 52 -1.72 -6.63 -15.05
N ALA A 53 -2.18 -7.43 -16.03
CA ALA A 53 -3.34 -7.09 -16.85
C ALA A 53 -4.63 -7.05 -16.03
N THR A 54 -4.76 -7.92 -15.03
CA THR A 54 -5.94 -7.99 -14.15
C THR A 54 -6.19 -6.67 -13.40
N VAL A 55 -5.14 -5.91 -13.08
CA VAL A 55 -5.28 -4.59 -12.45
C VAL A 55 -5.85 -3.55 -13.42
N ASN A 56 -5.56 -3.67 -14.72
CA ASN A 56 -6.08 -2.77 -15.75
C ASN A 56 -7.56 -3.01 -16.06
N GLU A 57 -8.10 -4.16 -15.66
CA GLU A 57 -9.53 -4.50 -15.81
C GLU A 57 -10.41 -3.82 -14.76
N ILE A 58 -9.83 -3.17 -13.75
CA ILE A 58 -10.58 -2.43 -12.73
C ILE A 58 -11.19 -1.17 -13.35
N GLU A 59 -12.50 -1.23 -13.60
CA GLU A 59 -13.28 -0.11 -14.08
C GLU A 59 -13.36 1.00 -13.04
N ARG A 60 -13.25 2.25 -13.50
CA ARG A 60 -13.35 3.45 -12.67
C ARG A 60 -14.38 4.42 -13.28
N PRO A 61 -15.14 5.18 -12.47
CA PRO A 61 -15.03 5.28 -11.02
C PRO A 61 -15.60 4.04 -10.30
N CYS A 62 -14.96 3.63 -9.20
CA CYS A 62 -15.45 2.57 -8.34
C CYS A 62 -15.20 2.88 -6.86
N ASP A 63 -16.13 2.45 -6.01
CA ASP A 63 -15.85 2.35 -4.56
C ASP A 63 -14.98 1.12 -4.30
N VAL A 64 -14.23 1.13 -3.19
CA VAL A 64 -13.46 -0.04 -2.76
C VAL A 64 -14.44 -1.12 -2.28
N PRO A 65 -14.47 -2.32 -2.89
CA PRO A 65 -15.34 -3.41 -2.45
C PRO A 65 -14.84 -4.02 -1.14
N ASP A 66 -15.71 -4.77 -0.45
CA ASP A 66 -15.34 -5.46 0.78
C ASP A 66 -14.36 -6.65 0.54
N LYS A 67 -14.23 -7.11 -0.72
CA LYS A 67 -13.37 -8.24 -1.12
C LYS A 67 -12.94 -8.17 -2.59
N GLY A 68 -11.94 -8.97 -2.96
CA GLY A 68 -11.41 -9.11 -4.32
C GLY A 68 -10.23 -8.19 -4.58
N ILE A 69 -9.68 -8.25 -5.80
CA ILE A 69 -8.38 -7.63 -6.15
C ILE A 69 -8.24 -6.16 -5.71
N LEU A 70 -9.26 -5.31 -5.90
CA LEU A 70 -9.18 -3.91 -5.49
C LEU A 70 -9.10 -3.74 -3.96
N CYS A 71 -9.81 -4.58 -3.21
CA CYS A 71 -9.72 -4.60 -1.76
C CYS A 71 -8.30 -5.00 -1.34
N ASP A 72 -7.78 -6.08 -1.91
CA ASP A 72 -6.50 -6.66 -1.51
C ASP A 72 -5.30 -5.74 -1.83
N LEU A 73 -5.30 -5.10 -3.00
CA LEU A 73 -4.29 -4.10 -3.38
C LEU A 73 -4.23 -2.90 -2.41
N LEU A 74 -5.28 -2.68 -1.62
CA LEU A 74 -5.38 -1.58 -0.66
C LEU A 74 -5.28 -2.03 0.81
N TRP A 75 -5.51 -3.32 1.11
CA TRP A 75 -5.64 -3.81 2.50
C TRP A 75 -4.77 -5.01 2.86
N ALA A 76 -4.25 -5.78 1.90
CA ALA A 76 -3.45 -6.97 2.21
C ALA A 76 -2.09 -6.59 2.83
N ASP A 77 -1.60 -7.38 3.77
CA ASP A 77 -0.35 -7.14 4.51
C ASP A 77 0.65 -8.30 4.36
N PRO A 78 1.96 -8.03 4.23
CA PRO A 78 2.98 -9.06 4.41
C PRO A 78 3.05 -9.46 5.89
N GLU A 79 3.29 -10.74 6.17
CA GLU A 79 3.43 -11.25 7.54
C GLU A 79 4.52 -12.32 7.62
N ASP A 80 5.35 -12.22 8.67
CA ASP A 80 6.37 -13.22 8.96
C ASP A 80 5.70 -14.54 9.40
N GLU A 81 6.34 -15.67 9.16
CA GLU A 81 5.84 -17.01 9.54
C GLU A 81 4.53 -17.47 8.85
N VAL A 82 3.95 -16.66 7.96
CA VAL A 82 2.87 -17.07 7.06
C VAL A 82 3.45 -17.72 5.80
N ARG A 83 2.82 -18.79 5.33
CA ARG A 83 3.09 -19.41 4.02
C ARG A 83 1.82 -19.39 3.19
N GLY A 84 1.91 -18.85 1.98
CA GLY A 84 0.73 -18.61 1.14
C GLY A 84 -0.06 -17.38 1.61
N PHE A 85 -1.39 -17.43 1.44
CA PHE A 85 -2.31 -16.41 1.94
C PHE A 85 -3.05 -16.91 3.19
N LEU A 86 -3.29 -16.01 4.15
CA LEU A 86 -4.07 -16.26 5.37
C LEU A 86 -5.08 -15.11 5.56
N GLU A 87 -6.23 -15.35 6.19
CA GLU A 87 -7.17 -14.26 6.51
C GLU A 87 -6.52 -13.23 7.45
N SER A 88 -6.74 -11.93 7.19
CA SER A 88 -6.17 -10.87 8.01
C SER A 88 -6.90 -10.69 9.34
N ASP A 89 -6.13 -10.52 10.41
CA ASP A 89 -6.63 -10.12 11.73
C ASP A 89 -7.31 -8.73 11.73
N ARG A 90 -7.14 -7.93 10.65
CA ARG A 90 -7.91 -6.70 10.43
C ARG A 90 -9.38 -6.93 10.12
N GLY A 91 -9.76 -8.17 9.80
CA GLY A 91 -11.12 -8.51 9.35
C GLY A 91 -11.41 -8.08 7.91
N VAL A 92 -10.38 -7.75 7.12
CA VAL A 92 -10.47 -7.37 5.71
C VAL A 92 -9.23 -7.87 4.97
N SER A 93 -9.42 -8.44 3.78
CA SER A 93 -8.35 -8.99 2.93
C SER A 93 -7.50 -10.07 3.64
N TYR A 94 -6.24 -10.22 3.22
CA TYR A 94 -5.35 -11.32 3.56
C TYR A 94 -3.99 -10.83 4.11
N LEU A 95 -3.36 -11.70 4.89
CA LEU A 95 -1.92 -11.72 5.10
C LEU A 95 -1.27 -12.58 4.02
N PHE A 96 -0.04 -12.28 3.63
CA PHE A 96 0.73 -13.10 2.69
C PHE A 96 2.19 -13.30 3.09
N GLY A 97 2.71 -14.49 2.82
CA GLY A 97 4.07 -14.90 3.14
C GLY A 97 5.13 -14.43 2.14
N GLU A 98 6.39 -14.68 2.49
CA GLU A 98 7.53 -14.40 1.60
C GLU A 98 7.44 -15.19 0.28
N ASP A 99 6.90 -16.41 0.32
CA ASP A 99 6.73 -17.27 -0.86
C ASP A 99 5.80 -16.62 -1.89
N ILE A 100 4.73 -15.97 -1.45
CA ILE A 100 3.82 -15.23 -2.34
C ILE A 100 4.54 -14.06 -3.02
N VAL A 101 5.42 -13.35 -2.31
CA VAL A 101 6.19 -12.24 -2.89
C VAL A 101 7.15 -12.74 -3.97
N SER A 102 7.91 -13.80 -3.67
CA SER A 102 8.86 -14.37 -4.62
C SER A 102 8.14 -14.93 -5.86
N ASP A 103 7.09 -15.74 -5.67
CA ASP A 103 6.33 -16.33 -6.78
C ASP A 103 5.70 -15.26 -7.67
N PHE A 104 5.16 -14.19 -7.07
CA PHE A 104 4.57 -13.09 -7.82
C PHE A 104 5.61 -12.35 -8.65
N LEU A 105 6.74 -11.97 -8.07
CA LEU A 105 7.80 -11.23 -8.77
C LEU A 105 8.41 -12.06 -9.90
N ASP A 106 8.63 -13.36 -9.69
CA ASP A 106 9.08 -14.28 -10.73
C ASP A 106 8.04 -14.38 -11.87
N MET A 107 6.74 -14.44 -11.53
CA MET A 107 5.65 -14.49 -12.52
C MET A 107 5.58 -13.24 -13.40
N VAL A 108 5.86 -12.06 -12.84
CA VAL A 108 5.76 -10.77 -13.57
C VAL A 108 7.11 -10.21 -14.06
N ASP A 109 8.22 -10.93 -13.86
CA ASP A 109 9.60 -10.53 -14.19
C ASP A 109 10.01 -9.16 -13.58
N MET A 110 9.72 -8.99 -12.29
CA MET A 110 10.05 -7.79 -11.51
C MET A 110 10.96 -8.09 -10.32
N ASP A 111 11.57 -7.05 -9.75
CA ASP A 111 12.58 -7.18 -8.71
C ASP A 111 12.06 -6.80 -7.31
N LEU A 112 11.07 -5.91 -7.23
CA LEU A 112 10.65 -5.30 -5.97
C LEU A 112 9.15 -4.95 -5.92
N VAL A 113 8.51 -5.31 -4.83
CA VAL A 113 7.22 -4.76 -4.40
C VAL A 113 7.47 -3.57 -3.46
N VAL A 114 6.88 -2.42 -3.75
CA VAL A 114 6.87 -1.26 -2.84
C VAL A 114 5.45 -1.05 -2.35
N ARG A 115 5.28 -0.99 -1.03
CA ARG A 115 3.96 -0.79 -0.43
C ARG A 115 3.99 0.14 0.78
N ALA A 116 2.84 0.44 1.35
CA ALA A 116 2.70 1.32 2.51
C ALA A 116 1.88 0.66 3.63
N HIS A 117 0.81 1.30 4.09
CA HIS A 117 -0.25 0.76 4.97
C HIS A 117 0.14 0.40 6.42
N GLN A 118 1.33 -0.16 6.68
CA GLN A 118 1.81 -0.47 8.03
C GLN A 118 2.80 0.60 8.52
N VAL A 119 2.67 0.99 9.80
CA VAL A 119 3.63 1.87 10.47
C VAL A 119 4.96 1.12 10.60
N MET A 120 6.06 1.78 10.26
CA MET A 120 7.42 1.24 10.34
C MET A 120 8.26 2.12 11.25
N GLU A 121 9.01 1.54 12.18
CA GLU A 121 9.80 2.28 13.20
C GLU A 121 10.68 3.35 12.58
N ARG A 122 11.43 3.01 11.52
CA ARG A 122 12.31 3.94 10.79
C ARG A 122 11.64 4.55 9.55
N GLY A 123 10.32 4.47 9.45
CA GLY A 123 9.55 4.85 8.26
C GLY A 123 9.69 3.90 7.08
N TYR A 124 10.56 2.88 7.14
CA TYR A 124 10.59 1.80 6.14
C TYR A 124 10.97 0.45 6.77
N GLY A 125 10.57 -0.64 6.12
CA GLY A 125 10.91 -2.01 6.50
C GLY A 125 11.00 -2.92 5.28
N PHE A 126 12.01 -3.79 5.25
CA PHE A 126 12.15 -4.81 4.20
C PHE A 126 11.53 -6.13 4.63
N PHE A 127 11.04 -6.89 3.66
CA PHE A 127 10.46 -8.24 3.80
C PHE A 127 10.92 -9.12 2.62
N ALA A 128 10.79 -10.45 2.75
CA ALA A 128 11.08 -11.42 1.69
C ALA A 128 12.46 -11.21 1.04
N ASN A 129 13.53 -11.26 1.83
CA ASN A 129 14.90 -11.02 1.35
C ASN A 129 15.08 -9.69 0.55
N ARG A 130 14.36 -8.63 0.98
CA ARG A 130 14.34 -7.30 0.34
C ARG A 130 13.62 -7.26 -1.02
N GLN A 131 12.83 -8.28 -1.34
CA GLN A 131 11.92 -8.28 -2.50
C GLN A 131 10.63 -7.48 -2.23
N LEU A 132 10.35 -7.13 -0.98
CA LEU A 132 9.29 -6.19 -0.63
C LEU A 132 9.83 -5.11 0.32
N VAL A 133 9.42 -3.86 0.12
CA VAL A 133 9.66 -2.77 1.06
C VAL A 133 8.37 -2.05 1.39
N THR A 134 8.14 -1.87 2.68
CA THR A 134 7.07 -1.01 3.22
C THR A 134 7.62 0.37 3.49
N ILE A 135 6.93 1.42 3.03
CA ILE A 135 7.25 2.84 3.27
C ILE A 135 6.10 3.50 4.03
N PHE A 136 6.44 4.21 5.09
CA PHE A 136 5.52 4.99 5.91
C PHE A 136 6.07 6.40 6.10
N SER A 137 5.30 7.42 5.72
CA SER A 137 5.78 8.81 5.62
C SER A 137 5.10 9.78 6.59
N ALA A 138 4.40 9.28 7.61
CA ALA A 138 3.85 10.10 8.69
C ALA A 138 4.66 9.85 9.98
N PRO A 139 5.54 10.78 10.38
CA PRO A 139 6.30 10.63 11.61
C PRO A 139 5.37 10.83 12.82
N ASN A 140 5.72 10.24 13.96
CA ASN A 140 4.95 10.31 15.21
C ASN A 140 3.46 10.02 14.97
N TYR A 141 3.16 8.90 14.30
CA TYR A 141 1.83 8.64 13.78
C TYR A 141 0.76 8.73 14.87
N CYS A 142 -0.29 9.52 14.63
CA CYS A 142 -1.37 9.82 15.58
C CYS A 142 -0.93 10.37 16.95
N GLY A 143 0.35 10.71 17.17
CA GLY A 143 0.88 11.03 18.49
C GLY A 143 1.00 9.82 19.43
N GLU A 144 0.83 8.61 18.90
CA GLU A 144 0.82 7.35 19.66
C GLU A 144 2.05 6.48 19.37
N PHE A 145 2.70 6.71 18.22
CA PHE A 145 3.91 6.01 17.80
C PHE A 145 5.09 6.96 17.84
N ASP A 146 6.30 6.46 18.08
CA ASP A 146 7.55 7.21 18.01
C ASP A 146 8.28 7.01 16.68
N ASN A 147 7.56 6.58 15.65
CA ASN A 147 8.13 6.22 14.36
C ASN A 147 8.65 7.44 13.58
N ASP A 148 9.75 7.24 12.86
CA ASP A 148 10.22 8.14 11.83
C ASP A 148 9.33 8.03 10.57
N ALA A 149 9.51 8.96 9.64
CA ALA A 149 9.00 8.86 8.28
C ALA A 149 10.13 8.58 7.30
N ALA A 150 9.84 7.84 6.22
CA ALA A 150 10.78 7.63 5.14
C ALA A 150 10.20 8.06 3.78
N VAL A 151 11.11 8.41 2.87
CA VAL A 151 10.86 8.54 1.43
C VAL A 151 11.90 7.68 0.72
N MET A 152 11.44 6.78 -0.15
CA MET A 152 12.32 5.99 -1.02
C MET A 152 12.62 6.77 -2.31
N ASN A 153 13.89 6.98 -2.59
CA ASN A 153 14.37 7.54 -3.85
C ASN A 153 14.93 6.42 -4.72
N VAL A 154 14.45 6.34 -5.96
CA VAL A 154 14.90 5.39 -6.99
C VAL A 154 15.59 6.20 -8.08
N ASP A 155 16.88 5.95 -8.30
CA ASP A 155 17.64 6.64 -9.34
C ASP A 155 17.48 6.00 -10.72
N GLU A 156 18.11 6.58 -11.75
CA GLU A 156 18.06 6.08 -13.13
C GLU A 156 18.65 4.66 -13.30
N LYS A 157 19.44 4.18 -12.34
CA LYS A 157 20.02 2.83 -12.32
C LYS A 157 19.21 1.87 -11.43
N LEU A 158 18.04 2.30 -10.97
CA LEU A 158 17.18 1.58 -10.02
C LEU A 158 17.83 1.35 -8.65
N GLN A 159 18.85 2.14 -8.31
CA GLN A 159 19.40 2.11 -6.97
C GLN A 159 18.42 2.79 -6.00
N CYS A 160 17.98 2.03 -5.00
CA CYS A 160 17.06 2.51 -3.96
C CYS A 160 17.84 3.10 -2.77
N SER A 161 17.44 4.29 -2.35
CA SER A 161 17.97 4.98 -1.16
C SER A 161 16.83 5.57 -0.33
N PHE A 162 17.05 5.81 0.96
CA PHE A 162 16.01 6.27 1.89
C PHE A 162 16.39 7.59 2.52
N LEU A 163 15.51 8.59 2.39
CA LEU A 163 15.56 9.82 3.18
C LEU A 163 14.66 9.63 4.40
N ILE A 164 15.22 9.83 5.59
CA ILE A 164 14.50 9.67 6.87
C ILE A 164 14.21 11.04 7.48
N VAL A 165 12.97 11.22 7.93
CA VAL A 165 12.51 12.39 8.69
C VAL A 165 12.23 11.92 10.12
N PRO A 166 13.07 12.30 11.10
CA PRO A 166 12.92 11.84 12.47
C PRO A 166 11.62 12.31 13.12
N ALA A 167 11.05 11.51 14.02
CA ALA A 167 9.83 11.86 14.75
C ALA A 167 9.89 13.22 15.50
N ASN A 168 11.10 13.61 15.92
CA ASN A 168 11.36 14.79 16.75
C ASN A 168 11.97 15.98 15.99
N SER A 169 11.86 16.02 14.65
CA SER A 169 12.43 17.11 13.82
C SER A 169 11.63 18.41 13.88
#